data_AF-A0A0A8XQE8-F1
#
_entry.id   AF-A0A0A8XQE8-F1
#
_cell.length_a   1.000
_cell.length_b   1.000
_cell.length_c   1.000
_cell.angle_alpha   90.00
_cell.angle_beta   90.00
_cell.angle_gamma   90.00
#
_symmetry.space_group_name_H-M   'P 1'
#
loop_
_entity.id
_entity.type
_entity.pdbx_description
1 polymer ?
#
loop_
_entity_poly.entity_id
_entity_poly.type
_entity_poly.pdbx_seq_one_letter_code
_entity_poly.pdbx_strand_id
1 'polypeptide(L)' 'MAEFFGPGKESTTVARMPIGDMEARVFKALLHFIYTESLPEIDEGEKVVMVQGLLVAVDRYKMERLKLICGDML' A
#
# COMPACT_ATOMS: atom_id res chain seq x y z
N MET A 1 -0.78 -1.97 21.10
CA MET A 1 -1.42 -3.30 21.20
C MET A 1 -2.21 -3.48 19.92
N ALA A 2 -1.69 -4.27 18.98
CA ALA A 2 -2.38 -4.58 17.74
C ALA A 2 -3.23 -5.82 18.00
N GLU A 3 -4.56 -5.67 17.94
CA GLU A 3 -5.48 -6.81 18.06
C GLU A 3 -5.49 -7.56 16.73
N PHE A 4 -4.57 -8.53 16.62
CA PHE A 4 -4.57 -9.48 15.53
C PHE A 4 -5.71 -10.48 15.79
N PHE A 5 -6.86 -10.18 15.17
CA PHE A 5 -8.05 -11.01 15.02
C PHE A 5 -8.34 -11.98 16.19
N GLY A 6 -9.32 -11.60 17.01
CA GLY A 6 -9.88 -12.43 18.08
C GLY A 6 -10.35 -13.82 17.60
N PRO A 7 -10.72 -14.69 18.57
CA PRO A 7 -10.70 -16.14 18.43
C PRO A 7 -11.49 -16.60 17.21
N GLY A 8 -10.78 -17.39 16.39
CA GLY A 8 -11.20 -17.86 15.09
C GLY A 8 -12.62 -18.39 15.08
N LYS A 9 -13.46 -17.76 14.26
CA LYS A 9 -14.66 -18.39 13.74
C LYS A 9 -14.30 -18.88 12.36
N GLU A 10 -14.14 -20.19 12.27
CA GLU A 10 -14.05 -20.94 11.02
C GLU A 10 -15.32 -20.65 10.22
N SER A 11 -15.21 -19.66 9.37
CA SER A 11 -16.11 -19.38 8.27
C SER A 11 -15.16 -18.94 7.18
N THR A 12 -15.11 -19.68 6.08
CA THR A 12 -14.39 -19.30 4.86
C THR A 12 -15.05 -18.07 4.22
N THR A 13 -15.31 -17.03 5.00
CA THR A 13 -15.66 -15.71 4.53
C THR A 13 -14.33 -15.04 4.25
N VAL A 14 -13.94 -15.06 2.97
CA VAL A 14 -12.85 -14.19 2.48
C VAL A 14 -13.14 -12.79 3.02
N ALA A 15 -12.31 -12.30 3.94
CA ALA A 15 -12.46 -10.97 4.49
C ALA A 15 -12.29 -9.98 3.33
N ARG A 16 -13.40 -9.43 2.84
CA ARG A 16 -13.40 -8.44 1.77
C ARG A 16 -13.27 -7.07 2.39
N MET A 17 -12.09 -6.45 2.22
CA MET A 17 -11.89 -5.05 2.57
C MET A 17 -11.98 -4.21 1.30
N PRO A 18 -13.03 -3.39 1.12
CA PRO A 18 -13.10 -2.45 0.00
C PRO A 18 -12.03 -1.36 0.20
N ILE A 19 -11.24 -1.13 -0.84
CA ILE A 19 -10.24 -0.06 -0.88
C ILE A 19 -10.78 1.01 -1.82
N GLY A 20 -11.23 2.13 -1.27
CA GLY A 20 -11.64 3.33 -2.00
C GLY A 20 -10.51 4.35 -2.12
N ASP A 21 -10.69 5.38 -2.95
CA ASP A 21 -9.78 6.53 -3.12
C ASP A 21 -8.32 6.17 -3.48
N MET A 22 -8.14 5.03 -4.14
CA MET A 22 -6.82 4.57 -4.55
C MET A 22 -6.91 3.95 -5.93
N GLU A 23 -6.04 4.39 -6.83
CA GLU A 23 -5.93 3.75 -8.13
C GLU A 23 -5.39 2.32 -7.99
N ALA A 24 -5.92 1.41 -8.80
CA ALA A 24 -5.50 0.01 -8.78
C ALA A 24 -3.98 -0.16 -9.04
N ARG A 25 -3.37 0.74 -9.81
CA ARG A 25 -1.93 0.75 -10.09
C ARG A 25 -1.11 1.12 -8.86
N VAL A 26 -1.54 2.15 -8.12
CA VAL A 26 -0.93 2.55 -6.84
C VAL A 26 -1.05 1.42 -5.83
N PHE A 27 -2.23 0.79 -5.73
CA PHE A 27 -2.43 -0.34 -4.83
C PHE A 27 -1.56 -1.55 -5.20
N LYS A 28 -1.37 -1.82 -6.50
CA LYS A 28 -0.46 -2.86 -6.97
C LYS A 28 1.00 -2.57 -6.58
N ALA A 29 1.44 -1.32 -6.70
CA ALA A 29 2.80 -0.93 -6.29
C ALA A 29 2.98 -1.01 -4.77
N LEU A 30 1.96 -0.62 -4.00
CA LEU A 30 1.92 -0.78 -2.54
C LEU A 30 2.05 -2.25 -2.14
N LEU A 31 1.29 -3.15 -2.77
CA LEU A 31 1.39 -4.58 -2.53
C LEU A 31 2.77 -5.11 -2.87
N HIS A 32 3.35 -4.70 -4.00
CA HIS A 32 4.72 -5.09 -4.35
C HIS A 32 5.69 -4.73 -3.22
N PHE A 33 5.65 -3.47 -2.77
CA PHE A 33 6.48 -3.01 -1.66
C PHE A 33 6.29 -3.81 -0.37
N ILE A 34 5.04 -4.13 0.00
CA ILE A 34 4.76 -4.93 1.21
C ILE A 34 5.42 -6.31 1.15
N TYR A 35 5.47 -6.92 -0.04
CA TYR A 35 5.98 -8.28 -0.21
C TYR A 35 7.47 -8.36 -0.56
N THR A 36 8.04 -7.34 -1.19
CA THR A 36 9.43 -7.35 -1.70
C THR A 36 10.32 -6.29 -1.07
N GLU A 37 9.77 -5.39 -0.27
CA GLU A 37 10.44 -4.19 0.26
C GLU A 37 11.04 -3.29 -0.85
N SER A 38 10.55 -3.42 -2.09
CA SER A 38 10.99 -2.64 -3.25
C SER A 38 9.79 -2.05 -3.99
N LEU A 39 9.99 -0.92 -4.68
CA LEU A 39 8.99 -0.40 -5.60
C LEU A 39 9.18 -1.02 -7.00
N PRO A 40 8.08 -1.26 -7.74
CA PRO A 40 8.18 -1.69 -9.12
C PRO A 40 8.77 -0.56 -9.98
N GLU A 41 9.22 -0.89 -11.20
CA GLU A 41 9.63 0.12 -12.17
C GLU A 41 8.41 0.99 -12.54
N ILE A 42 8.55 2.30 -12.35
CA ILE A 42 7.51 3.29 -12.63
C ILE A 42 8.00 4.17 -13.79
N ASP A 43 7.18 4.33 -14.81
CA ASP A 43 7.47 5.21 -15.94
C ASP A 43 7.67 6.66 -15.48
N GLU A 44 8.66 7.35 -16.02
CA GLU A 44 9.00 8.72 -15.62
C GLU A 44 7.82 9.70 -15.79
N GLY A 45 6.98 9.51 -16.82
CA GLY A 45 5.80 10.33 -17.07
C GLY A 45 4.69 10.15 -16.03
N GLU A 46 4.66 9.00 -15.36
CA GLU A 46 3.67 8.66 -14.33
C GLU A 46 4.25 8.71 -12.90
N LYS A 47 5.57 8.92 -12.76
CA LYS A 47 6.29 8.87 -11.49
C LYS A 47 5.69 9.78 -10.42
N VAL A 48 5.40 11.03 -10.76
CA VAL A 48 4.84 12.01 -9.81
C VAL A 48 3.45 11.58 -9.31
N VAL A 49 2.61 11.07 -10.21
CA VAL A 49 1.25 10.62 -9.88
C VAL A 49 1.30 9.37 -9.00
N MET A 50 2.18 8.42 -9.34
CA MET A 50 2.38 7.19 -8.59
C MET A 50 2.93 7.45 -7.19
N VAL A 51 3.92 8.34 -7.05
CA VAL A 51 4.49 8.70 -5.75
C VAL A 51 3.45 9.43 -4.88
N GLN A 52 2.68 10.36 -5.44
CA GLN A 52 1.59 11.01 -4.70
C GLN A 52 0.54 10.01 -4.21
N GLY A 53 0.12 9.08 -5.08
CA GLY A 53 -0.81 8.03 -4.70
C GLY A 53 -0.26 7.11 -3.60
N LEU A 54 1.03 6.75 -3.68
CA LEU A 54 1.70 5.95 -2.66
C LEU A 54 1.82 6.69 -1.33
N LEU A 55 2.09 8.00 -1.34
CA LEU A 55 2.11 8.80 -0.11
C LEU A 55 0.75 8.81 0.61
N VAL A 56 -0.35 8.94 -0.14
CA VAL A 56 -1.71 8.83 0.41
C VAL A 56 -1.95 7.44 1.02
N ALA A 57 -1.48 6.38 0.36
CA ALA A 57 -1.56 5.03 0.88
C ALA A 57 -0.72 4.85 2.16
N VAL A 58 0.50 5.40 2.18
CA VAL A 58 1.41 5.38 3.32
C VAL A 58 0.77 6.03 4.55
N ASP A 59 0.18 7.21 4.38
CA ASP A 59 -0.45 7.93 5.48
C ASP A 59 -1.71 7.18 5.97
N ARG A 60 -2.47 6.54 5.07
CA ARG A 60 -3.64 5.72 5.42
C ARG A 60 -3.28 4.44 6.19
N TYR A 61 -2.21 3.75 5.79
CA TYR A 61 -1.79 2.48 6.38
C TYR A 61 -0.66 2.59 7.41
N LYS A 62 -0.17 3.82 7.68
CA LYS A 62 0.92 4.12 8.62
C LYS A 62 2.22 3.36 8.32
N MET A 63 2.59 3.32 7.04
CA MET A 63 3.76 2.59 6.54
C MET A 63 5.00 3.48 6.46
N GLU A 64 5.59 3.81 7.62
CA GLU A 64 6.73 4.74 7.75
C GLU A 64 7.94 4.38 6.86
N ARG A 65 8.22 3.09 6.64
CA ARG A 65 9.32 2.63 5.76
C ARG A 65 9.10 3.01 4.29
N LEU A 66 7.86 2.95 3.81
CA LEU A 66 7.51 3.34 2.45
C LEU A 66 7.51 4.87 2.27
N LYS A 67 7.23 5.62 3.35
CA LYS A 67 7.28 7.09 3.37
C LYS A 67 8.66 7.62 2.97
N LEU A 68 9.71 7.03 3.53
CA LEU A 68 11.11 7.39 3.25
C LEU A 68 11.45 7.19 1.77
N ILE A 69 11.02 6.07 1.19
CA ILE A 69 11.30 5.72 -0.21
C ILE A 69 10.53 6.63 -1.18
N CYS A 70 9.27 6.94 -0.88
CA CYS A 70 8.49 7.88 -1.68
C CYS A 70 9.08 9.29 -1.64
N GLY A 71 9.62 9.71 -0.48
CA GLY A 71 10.30 11.00 -0.34
C GLY A 71 11.61 11.11 -1.11
N ASP A 72 12.36 10.02 -1.25
CA ASP A 72 13.61 9.96 -2.04
C ASP A 72 13.35 9.97 -3.56
N MET A 73 12.16 9.54 -4.00
CA MET A 73 11.78 9.52 -5.41
C MET A 73 11.27 10.87 -5.96
N LEU A 74 10.96 11.84 -5.09
CA LEU A 74 10.53 13.21 -5.45
C LEU A 74 11.72 14.16 -5.59
#